data_AF-A0A967LR46-F1
#
_entry.id   AF-A0A967LR46-F1
#
_cell.length_a   1.000
_cell.length_b   1.000
_cell.length_c   1.000
_cell.angle_alpha   90.00
_cell.angle_beta   90.00
_cell.angle_gamma   90.00
#
_symmetry.space_group_name_H-M   'P 1'
#
loop_
_entity.id
_entity.type
_entity.pdbx_description
1 polymer ?
#
loop_
_entity_poly.entity_id
_entity_poly.type
_entity_poly.pdbx_seq_one_letter_code
_entity_poly.pdbx_strand_id
1 'polypeptide(L)'
;TASREVADYFEAVARATGDAKAAGNWVMTDVMAWLNAAGWAIDRFPVGAERLGELIGLVRDGRVSRGMGGTVLGRMADTGRSAAEIIAAEGLEQVRDEGRLGEWVAAALAAHPEEADRLRAGEGRLLGFFVGDVMRRSDGVADPKRTAELIRRRLGE
;
A
#
# COMPACT_ATOMS: atom_id res chain seq x y z
N THR A 1 -18.57 -11.48 -23.28
CA THR A 1 -17.25 -11.25 -23.88
C THR A 1 -16.32 -10.70 -22.84
N ALA A 2 -16.60 -9.54 -22.21
CA ALA A 2 -15.79 -8.90 -21.16
C ALA A 2 -15.13 -9.83 -20.12
N SER A 3 -15.76 -10.94 -19.74
CA SER A 3 -15.17 -11.93 -18.83
C SER A 3 -13.93 -12.64 -19.38
N ARG A 4 -13.81 -12.79 -20.70
CA ARG A 4 -12.68 -13.44 -21.37
C ARG A 4 -11.47 -12.52 -21.40
N GLU A 5 -11.61 -11.27 -21.81
CA GLU A 5 -10.48 -10.34 -21.86
C GLU A 5 -9.93 -10.06 -20.46
N VAL A 6 -10.81 -10.05 -19.44
CA VAL A 6 -10.41 -9.98 -18.04
C VAL A 6 -9.63 -11.22 -17.61
N ALA A 7 -10.08 -12.41 -18.00
CA ALA A 7 -9.39 -13.65 -17.70
C ALA A 7 -8.00 -13.70 -18.37
N ASP A 8 -7.91 -13.29 -19.64
CA ASP A 8 -6.65 -13.24 -20.39
C ASP A 8 -5.66 -12.27 -19.72
N TYR A 9 -6.13 -11.07 -19.32
CA TYR A 9 -5.31 -10.11 -18.59
C TYR A 9 -4.87 -10.65 -17.23
N PHE A 10 -5.79 -11.26 -16.47
CA PHE A 10 -5.48 -11.91 -15.19
C PHE A 10 -4.39 -12.98 -15.35
N GLU A 11 -4.52 -13.88 -16.33
CA GLU A 11 -3.53 -14.93 -16.53
C GLU A 11 -2.16 -14.36 -16.89
N ALA A 12 -2.12 -13.31 -17.71
CA ALA A 12 -0.88 -12.62 -18.04
C ALA A 12 -0.23 -12.00 -16.79
N VAL A 13 -1.01 -11.34 -15.93
CA VAL A 13 -0.52 -10.76 -14.67
C VAL A 13 -0.04 -11.87 -13.72
N ALA A 14 -0.79 -12.98 -13.60
CA ALA A 14 -0.43 -14.12 -12.77
C ALA A 14 0.90 -14.75 -13.21
N ARG A 15 1.15 -14.82 -14.53
CA ARG A 15 2.43 -15.27 -15.08
C ARG A 15 3.56 -14.30 -14.74
N ALA A 16 3.34 -12.99 -14.91
CA ALA A 16 4.34 -11.97 -14.59
C ALA A 16 4.70 -11.91 -13.08
N THR A 17 3.71 -12.09 -12.19
CA THR A 17 3.94 -12.01 -10.73
C THR A 17 4.47 -13.30 -10.11
N GLY A 18 4.24 -14.44 -10.76
CA GLY A 18 4.37 -15.77 -10.17
C GLY A 18 3.39 -16.04 -9.02
N ASP A 19 2.37 -15.20 -8.85
CA ASP A 19 1.39 -15.26 -7.75
C ASP A 19 -0.01 -14.95 -8.27
N ALA A 20 -0.75 -16.02 -8.60
CA ALA A 20 -2.11 -15.94 -9.11
C ALA A 20 -3.09 -15.33 -8.09
N LYS A 21 -2.87 -15.53 -6.78
CA LYS A 21 -3.76 -14.97 -5.75
C LYS A 21 -3.58 -13.46 -5.68
N ALA A 22 -2.34 -12.98 -5.65
CA ALA A 22 -2.07 -11.55 -5.70
C ALA A 22 -2.60 -10.93 -7.00
N ALA A 23 -2.30 -11.53 -8.15
CA ALA A 23 -2.79 -11.07 -9.45
C ALA A 23 -4.33 -10.96 -9.45
N GLY A 24 -5.03 -11.99 -8.99
CA GLY A 24 -6.49 -12.00 -8.93
C GLY A 24 -7.04 -10.88 -8.04
N ASN A 25 -6.45 -10.66 -6.88
CA ASN A 25 -6.85 -9.56 -6.00
C ASN A 25 -6.68 -8.20 -6.69
N TRP A 26 -5.52 -7.93 -7.29
CA TRP A 26 -5.26 -6.65 -7.96
C TRP A 26 -6.15 -6.41 -9.18
N VAL A 27 -6.35 -7.43 -10.00
CA VAL A 27 -7.22 -7.33 -11.18
C VAL A 27 -8.66 -7.08 -10.74
N MET A 28 -9.20 -7.90 -9.82
CA MET A 28 -10.60 -7.82 -9.44
C MET A 28 -10.94 -6.61 -8.56
N THR A 29 -9.95 -6.00 -7.89
CA THR A 29 -10.17 -4.84 -7.02
C THR A 29 -9.70 -3.55 -7.68
N ASP A 30 -8.40 -3.29 -7.75
CA ASP A 30 -7.87 -2.00 -8.18
C ASP A 30 -8.06 -1.74 -9.69
N VAL A 31 -7.80 -2.73 -10.54
CA VAL A 31 -7.96 -2.57 -12.00
C VAL A 31 -9.44 -2.39 -12.35
N MET A 32 -10.33 -3.23 -11.82
CA MET A 32 -11.77 -3.08 -12.04
C MET A 32 -12.29 -1.75 -11.49
N ALA A 33 -11.83 -1.31 -10.31
CA ALA A 33 -12.23 -0.02 -9.77
C ALA A 33 -11.82 1.14 -10.68
N TRP A 34 -10.59 1.13 -11.21
CA TRP A 34 -10.12 2.14 -12.16
C TRP A 34 -10.93 2.11 -13.47
N LEU A 35 -11.16 0.93 -14.04
CA LEU A 35 -11.96 0.76 -15.25
C LEU A 35 -13.40 1.24 -15.09
N ASN A 36 -14.03 0.91 -13.96
CA ASN A 36 -15.39 1.36 -13.64
C ASN A 36 -15.45 2.89 -13.51
N ALA A 37 -14.44 3.51 -12.90
CA ALA A 37 -14.36 4.97 -12.78
C ALA A 37 -14.13 5.65 -14.13
N ALA A 38 -13.33 5.04 -15.02
CA ALA A 38 -13.10 5.53 -16.38
C ALA A 38 -14.27 5.24 -17.34
N GLY A 39 -15.17 4.31 -16.97
CA GLY A 39 -16.21 3.79 -17.87
C GLY A 39 -15.64 2.96 -19.02
N TRP A 40 -14.48 2.33 -18.81
CA TRP A 40 -13.72 1.63 -19.84
C TRP A 40 -13.77 0.11 -19.62
N ALA A 41 -13.59 -0.64 -20.72
CA ALA A 41 -13.35 -2.08 -20.66
C ALA A 41 -11.86 -2.38 -20.53
N ILE A 42 -11.53 -3.62 -20.13
CA ILE A 42 -10.16 -4.06 -19.83
C ILE A 42 -9.21 -3.96 -21.03
N ASP A 43 -9.73 -4.05 -22.25
CA ASP A 43 -8.98 -3.88 -23.50
C ASP A 43 -8.45 -2.45 -23.69
N ARG A 44 -9.01 -1.48 -22.94
CA ARG A 44 -8.57 -0.08 -22.90
C ARG A 44 -7.73 0.23 -21.68
N PHE A 45 -7.44 -0.76 -20.83
CA PHE A 45 -6.62 -0.53 -19.64
C PHE A 45 -5.18 -0.18 -20.04
N PRO A 46 -4.65 0.99 -19.63
CA PRO A 46 -3.36 1.49 -20.13
C PRO A 46 -2.14 0.80 -19.51
N VAL A 47 -2.31 0.05 -18.41
CA VAL A 47 -1.20 -0.65 -17.76
C VAL A 47 -1.15 -2.10 -18.25
N GLY A 48 -0.05 -2.47 -18.91
CA GLY A 48 0.18 -3.84 -19.34
C GLY A 48 0.46 -4.80 -18.17
N ALA A 49 0.22 -6.09 -18.40
CA ALA A 49 0.30 -7.13 -17.38
C ALA A 49 1.67 -7.23 -16.68
N GLU A 50 2.77 -7.15 -17.43
CA GLU A 50 4.15 -7.16 -16.89
C GLU A 50 4.38 -6.01 -15.90
N ARG A 51 3.91 -4.81 -16.25
CA ARG A 51 4.08 -3.61 -15.42
C ARG A 51 3.25 -3.66 -14.14
N LEU A 52 2.03 -4.20 -14.22
CA LEU A 52 1.26 -4.51 -13.02
C LEU A 52 1.97 -5.58 -12.19
N GLY A 53 2.57 -6.58 -12.83
CA GLY A 53 3.38 -7.60 -12.17
C GLY A 53 4.56 -7.03 -11.37
N GLU A 54 5.30 -6.10 -11.97
CA GLU A 54 6.39 -5.36 -11.31
C GLU A 54 5.90 -4.61 -10.07
N LEU A 55 4.79 -3.86 -10.18
CA LEU A 55 4.19 -3.15 -9.05
C LEU A 55 3.80 -4.11 -7.93
N ILE A 56 3.16 -5.24 -8.25
CA ILE A 56 2.79 -6.27 -7.28
C ILE A 56 4.04 -6.81 -6.58
N GLY A 57 5.12 -7.03 -7.32
CA GLY A 57 6.43 -7.40 -6.77
C GLY A 57 6.95 -6.38 -5.75
N LEU A 58 6.96 -5.09 -6.12
CA LEU A 58 7.41 -4.01 -5.23
C LEU A 58 6.59 -3.91 -3.93
N VAL A 59 5.27 -4.16 -4.01
CA VAL A 59 4.40 -4.21 -2.84
C VAL A 59 4.70 -5.44 -1.98
N ARG A 60 4.92 -6.62 -2.59
CA ARG A 60 5.24 -7.87 -1.89
C ARG A 60 6.58 -7.79 -1.16
N ASP A 61 7.57 -7.17 -1.78
CA ASP A 61 8.90 -6.95 -1.19
C ASP A 61 8.87 -5.87 -0.09
N GLY A 62 7.71 -5.22 0.09
CA GLY A 62 7.50 -4.19 1.10
C GLY A 62 8.21 -2.89 0.78
N ARG A 63 8.60 -2.65 -0.48
CA ARG A 63 9.12 -1.34 -0.90
C ARG A 63 8.02 -0.30 -0.94
N VAL A 64 6.79 -0.71 -1.24
CA VAL A 64 5.60 0.16 -1.21
C VAL A 64 4.51 -0.53 -0.40
N SER A 65 3.71 0.22 0.35
CA SER A 65 2.58 -0.36 1.09
C SER A 65 1.48 -0.79 0.12
N ARG A 66 0.60 -1.72 0.51
CA ARG A 66 -0.53 -2.12 -0.35
C ARG A 66 -1.43 -0.94 -0.74
N GLY A 67 -1.64 -0.01 0.20
CA GLY A 67 -2.41 1.22 -0.03
C GLY A 67 -1.71 2.12 -1.05
N MET A 68 -0.43 2.40 -0.86
CA MET A 68 0.34 3.22 -1.79
C MET A 68 0.51 2.57 -3.16
N GLY A 69 0.57 1.24 -3.22
CA GLY A 69 0.57 0.53 -4.50
C GLY A 69 -0.68 0.82 -5.34
N GLY A 70 -1.85 0.96 -4.71
CA GLY A 70 -3.08 1.36 -5.40
C GLY A 70 -2.98 2.76 -5.98
N THR A 71 -2.42 3.71 -5.22
CA THR A 71 -2.11 5.07 -5.71
C THR A 71 -1.14 5.02 -6.89
N VAL A 72 -0.07 4.23 -6.79
CA VAL A 72 0.90 4.05 -7.87
C VAL A 72 0.23 3.46 -9.12
N LEU A 73 -0.65 2.47 -8.99
CA LEU A 73 -1.39 1.91 -10.14
C LEU A 73 -2.23 2.97 -10.85
N GLY A 74 -2.95 3.81 -10.10
CA GLY A 74 -3.71 4.92 -10.67
C GLY A 74 -2.81 5.87 -11.46
N ARG A 75 -1.67 6.28 -10.87
CA ARG A 75 -0.67 7.11 -11.55
C ARG A 75 -0.08 6.45 -12.79
N MET A 76 0.21 5.15 -12.74
CA MET A 76 0.70 4.39 -13.91
C MET A 76 -0.32 4.43 -15.04
N ALA A 77 -1.61 4.29 -14.70
CA ALA A 77 -2.69 4.32 -15.67
C ALA A 77 -2.90 5.72 -16.28
N ASP A 78 -2.81 6.77 -15.46
CA ASP A 78 -3.03 8.16 -15.91
C ASP A 78 -1.85 8.71 -16.72
N THR A 79 -0.62 8.33 -16.37
CA THR A 79 0.61 8.96 -16.92
C THR A 79 1.38 8.06 -17.87
N GLY A 80 1.14 6.75 -17.85
CA GLY A 80 1.93 5.76 -18.58
C GLY A 80 3.32 5.52 -17.99
N ARG A 81 3.75 6.19 -16.91
CA ARG A 81 5.07 6.01 -16.25
C ARG A 81 5.16 4.72 -15.45
N SER A 82 6.34 4.12 -15.34
CA SER A 82 6.54 2.88 -14.57
C SER A 82 6.32 3.08 -13.07
N ALA A 83 6.05 1.99 -12.34
CA ALA A 83 5.91 2.02 -10.90
C ALA A 83 7.14 2.61 -10.22
N ALA A 84 8.34 2.18 -10.62
CA ALA A 84 9.60 2.64 -10.05
C ALA A 84 9.80 4.16 -10.23
N GLU A 85 9.49 4.70 -11.41
CA GLU A 85 9.58 6.13 -11.68
C GLU A 85 8.62 6.96 -10.82
N ILE A 86 7.39 6.47 -10.63
CA ILE A 86 6.38 7.14 -9.81
C ILE A 86 6.80 7.11 -8.34
N ILE A 87 7.21 5.94 -7.83
CA ILE A 87 7.64 5.77 -6.44
C ILE A 87 8.81 6.71 -6.11
N ALA A 88 9.81 6.78 -7.00
CA ALA A 88 10.98 7.64 -6.80
C ALA A 88 10.61 9.12 -6.88
N ALA A 89 9.76 9.52 -7.84
CA ALA A 89 9.40 10.93 -8.05
C ALA A 89 8.46 11.48 -6.96
N GLU A 90 7.55 10.65 -6.45
CA GLU A 90 6.54 11.06 -5.46
C GLU A 90 6.91 10.65 -4.02
N GLY A 91 8.06 10.01 -3.81
CA GLY A 91 8.55 9.63 -2.48
C GLY A 91 7.69 8.59 -1.77
N LEU A 92 7.10 7.66 -2.52
CA LEU A 92 6.10 6.68 -2.02
C LEU A 92 6.72 5.39 -1.44
N GLU A 93 8.04 5.35 -1.30
CA GLU A 93 8.76 4.19 -0.74
C GLU A 93 8.53 4.10 0.77
N GLN A 94 8.38 2.87 1.28
CA GLN A 94 8.13 2.62 2.68
C GLN A 94 9.31 3.09 3.54
N VAL A 95 9.02 4.01 4.45
CA VAL A 95 9.97 4.53 5.43
C VAL A 95 10.07 3.54 6.59
N ARG A 96 11.27 2.99 6.75
CA ARG A 96 11.64 2.05 7.82
C ARG A 96 12.64 2.64 8.81
N ASP A 97 13.16 3.83 8.51
CA ASP A 97 14.11 4.54 9.36
C ASP A 97 13.46 4.90 10.69
N GLU A 98 14.11 4.49 11.79
CA GLU A 98 13.57 4.70 13.14
C GLU A 98 13.49 6.18 13.53
N GLY A 99 14.36 7.03 12.97
CA GLY A 99 14.33 8.47 13.22
C GLY A 99 13.04 9.09 12.70
N ARG A 100 12.78 8.92 11.39
CA ARG A 100 11.55 9.43 10.75
C ARG A 100 10.29 8.79 11.30
N LEU A 101 10.28 7.47 11.51
CA LEU A 101 9.15 6.79 12.15
C LEU A 101 8.93 7.30 13.57
N GLY A 102 10.01 7.59 14.29
CA GLY A 102 9.98 8.13 15.64
C GLY A 102 9.30 9.49 15.74
N GLU A 103 9.44 10.35 14.75
CA GLU A 103 8.76 11.64 14.70
C GLU A 103 7.24 11.46 14.60
N TRP A 104 6.77 10.64 13.65
CA TRP A 104 5.34 10.38 13.50
C TRP A 104 4.74 9.65 14.70
N VAL A 105 5.44 8.66 15.26
CA VAL A 105 4.99 7.94 16.47
C VAL A 105 4.88 8.90 17.65
N ALA A 106 5.86 9.80 17.84
CA ALA A 106 5.81 10.77 18.93
C ALA A 106 4.61 11.72 18.76
N ALA A 107 4.38 12.20 17.55
CA ALA A 107 3.25 13.07 17.24
C ALA A 107 1.89 12.36 17.42
N ALA A 108 1.80 11.07 17.08
CA ALA A 108 0.59 10.27 17.29
C ALA A 108 0.28 10.06 18.77
N LEU A 109 1.28 9.66 19.56
CA LEU A 109 1.13 9.49 21.02
C LEU A 109 0.78 10.80 21.72
N ALA A 110 1.41 11.92 21.31
CA ALA A 110 1.15 13.24 21.90
C ALA A 110 -0.25 13.78 21.58
N ALA A 111 -0.83 13.40 20.43
CA ALA A 111 -2.19 13.81 20.06
C ALA A 111 -3.29 13.01 20.79
N HIS A 112 -2.94 11.84 21.33
CA HIS A 112 -3.87 10.90 21.96
C HIS A 112 -3.30 10.39 23.29
N PRO A 113 -3.10 11.27 24.29
CA PRO A 113 -2.42 10.92 25.54
C PRO A 113 -3.21 9.88 26.36
N GLU A 114 -4.54 9.98 26.39
CA GLU A 114 -5.40 9.05 27.13
C GLU A 114 -5.34 7.63 26.54
N GLU A 115 -5.37 7.52 25.21
CA GLU A 115 -5.20 6.24 24.52
C GLU A 115 -3.78 5.70 24.68
N ALA A 116 -2.77 6.57 24.75
CA ALA A 116 -1.39 6.15 24.95
C ALA A 116 -1.20 5.54 26.35
N ASP A 117 -1.83 6.14 27.37
CA ASP A 117 -1.82 5.61 28.74
C ASP A 117 -2.56 4.28 28.85
N ARG A 118 -3.72 4.15 28.18
CA ARG A 118 -4.47 2.89 28.12
C ARG A 118 -3.73 1.79 27.38
N LEU A 119 -3.06 2.13 26.27
CA LEU A 119 -2.20 1.18 25.57
C LEU A 119 -1.05 0.74 26.48
N ARG A 120 -0.40 1.67 27.19
CA ARG A 120 0.63 1.34 28.19
C ARG A 120 0.10 0.45 29.33
N ALA A 121 -1.18 0.56 29.68
CA ALA A 121 -1.84 -0.30 30.65
C ALA A 121 -2.19 -1.71 30.11
N GLY A 122 -1.79 -2.04 28.87
CA GLY A 122 -1.97 -3.36 28.26
C GLY A 122 -3.17 -3.47 27.32
N GLU A 123 -3.80 -2.36 26.95
CA GLU A 123 -4.93 -2.36 26.03
C GLU A 123 -4.48 -2.48 24.56
N GLY A 124 -3.93 -3.64 24.20
CA GLY A 124 -3.27 -3.89 22.91
C GLY A 124 -4.10 -3.61 21.65
N ARG A 125 -5.44 -3.53 21.75
CA ARG A 125 -6.29 -3.10 20.62
C ARG A 125 -6.01 -1.66 20.15
N LEU A 126 -5.50 -0.81 21.04
CA LEU A 126 -5.13 0.58 20.71
C LEU A 126 -3.86 0.67 19.85
N LEU A 127 -3.06 -0.39 19.76
CA LEU A 127 -1.90 -0.40 18.88
C LEU A 127 -2.30 -0.20 17.42
N GLY A 128 -3.38 -0.86 16.96
CA GLY A 128 -3.88 -0.69 15.60
C GLY A 128 -4.36 0.73 15.31
N PHE A 129 -4.93 1.39 16.32
CA PHE A 129 -5.31 2.81 16.24
C PHE A 129 -4.08 3.71 16.04
N PHE A 130 -3.04 3.55 16.87
CA PHE A 130 -1.82 4.35 16.74
C PHE A 130 -1.06 4.08 15.44
N VAL A 131 -0.99 2.82 15.00
CA VAL A 131 -0.43 2.47 13.69
C VAL A 131 -1.22 3.18 12.58
N GLY A 132 -2.56 3.17 12.64
CA GLY A 132 -3.40 3.91 11.70
C GLY A 132 -3.16 5.42 11.70
N ASP A 133 -3.00 6.03 12.88
CA ASP A 133 -2.71 7.47 12.97
C ASP A 133 -1.33 7.83 12.40
N VAL A 134 -0.31 7.00 12.65
CA VAL A 134 1.03 7.16 12.06
C VAL A 134 1.00 6.97 10.55
N MET A 135 0.27 5.98 10.04
CA MET A 135 0.08 5.77 8.61
C MET A 135 -0.55 7.02 7.97
N ARG A 136 -1.55 7.62 8.62
CA ARG A 136 -2.19 8.86 8.12
C ARG A 136 -1.22 10.05 8.13
N ARG A 137 -0.42 10.23 9.18
CA ARG A 137 0.56 11.33 9.30
C ARG A 137 1.74 11.22 8.33
N SER A 138 2.02 10.01 7.87
CA SER A 138 3.09 9.71 6.92
C SER A 138 2.56 9.59 5.49
N ASP A 139 1.32 10.00 5.21
CA ASP A 139 0.69 9.83 3.89
C ASP A 139 0.78 8.39 3.36
N GLY A 140 0.77 7.41 4.27
CA GLY A 140 0.81 5.99 3.97
C GLY A 140 2.20 5.41 3.67
N VAL A 141 3.28 6.20 3.83
CA VAL A 141 4.66 5.73 3.59
C VAL A 141 5.31 5.11 4.82
N ALA A 142 4.79 5.27 6.04
CA ALA A 142 5.36 4.56 7.20
C ALA A 142 5.24 3.04 7.03
N ASP A 143 6.26 2.30 7.44
CA ASP A 143 6.15 0.84 7.53
C ASP A 143 5.29 0.46 8.75
N PRO A 144 4.14 -0.22 8.58
CA PRO A 144 3.21 -0.49 9.67
C PRO A 144 3.77 -1.47 10.69
N LYS A 145 4.63 -2.41 10.28
CA LYS A 145 5.23 -3.39 11.20
C LYS A 145 6.27 -2.70 12.09
N ARG A 146 7.17 -1.91 11.49
CA ARG A 146 8.17 -1.13 12.24
C ARG A 146 7.53 -0.08 13.12
N THR A 147 6.45 0.55 12.66
CA THR A 147 5.65 1.47 13.48
C THR A 147 5.09 0.77 14.72
N ALA A 148 4.48 -0.40 14.55
CA ALA A 148 3.94 -1.18 15.66
C ALA A 148 5.03 -1.61 16.66
N GLU A 149 6.19 -2.06 16.17
CA GLU A 149 7.36 -2.39 16.99
C GLU A 149 7.86 -1.18 17.78
N LEU A 150 7.97 -0.01 17.13
CA LEU A 150 8.45 1.22 17.74
C LEU A 150 7.50 1.75 18.82
N ILE A 151 6.19 1.65 18.60
CA ILE A 151 5.18 2.04 19.59
C ILE A 151 5.31 1.18 20.85
N ARG A 152 5.33 -0.15 20.71
CA ARG A 152 5.49 -1.08 21.85
C ARG A 152 6.74 -0.77 22.65
N ARG A 153 7.88 -0.64 21.95
CA ARG A 153 9.17 -0.32 22.56
C ARG A 153 9.16 1.00 23.33
N ARG A 154 8.48 2.04 22.83
CA ARG A 154 8.36 3.33 23.53
C ARG A 154 7.44 3.28 24.74
N LEU A 155 6.43 2.42 24.73
CA LEU A 155 5.48 2.27 25.83
C LEU A 155 5.92 1.22 26.85
N GLY A 156 6.98 0.45 26.56
CA GLY A 156 7.55 -0.52 27.50
C GLY A 156 6.82 -1.88 27.49
N GLU A 157 6.15 -2.21 26.39
CA GLU A 157 5.61 -3.55 26.10
C GLU A 157 6.63 -4.45 25.41
#